data_AF-A0A431JPY9-F1
#
_entry.id   AF-A0A431JPY9-F1
#
_cell.length_a   1.000
_cell.length_b   1.000
_cell.length_c   1.000
_cell.angle_alpha   90.00
_cell.angle_beta   90.00
_cell.angle_gamma   90.00
#
_symmetry.space_group_name_H-M   'P 1'
#
loop_
_entity.id
_entity.type
_entity.pdbx_description
1 polymer ?
#
loop_
_entity_poly.entity_id
_entity_poly.type
_entity_poly.pdbx_seq_one_letter_code
_entity_poly.pdbx_strand_id
1 'polypeptide(L)'
;MEIDKTSAGSRRRRGRTQFDGDLKTPVPPVPAVTLPSARLTTGDITAKLRDAEAPLPALTRENNGRFRRGAPSPNPGGRPAIAPEVRDAARAYTAEMLGVLVNVAMDEGAPAAARVTAATAVLDRGHGKPVTNVDARVATVDIGAMHLEALREMTGLGTTT
;
A
#
# COMPACT_ATOMS: atom_id res chain seq x y z
N MET A 1 20.06 -35.15 -58.63
CA MET A 1 18.73 -34.84 -58.06
C MET A 1 19.00 -33.80 -56.98
N GLU A 2 19.11 -32.56 -57.41
CA GLU A 2 19.59 -31.42 -56.62
C GLU A 2 18.40 -30.46 -56.53
N ILE A 3 17.95 -30.19 -55.31
CA ILE A 3 16.78 -29.35 -55.07
C ILE A 3 17.24 -28.11 -54.34
N ASP A 4 17.57 -27.08 -55.13
CA ASP A 4 17.61 -25.70 -54.67
C ASP A 4 16.20 -25.25 -54.27
N LYS A 5 16.06 -24.74 -53.05
CA LYS A 5 14.92 -23.89 -52.66
C LYS A 5 15.43 -22.67 -51.91
N THR A 6 15.75 -21.66 -52.69
CA THR A 6 15.84 -20.26 -52.28
C THR A 6 14.42 -19.71 -52.12
N SER A 7 14.05 -19.24 -50.92
CA SER A 7 12.84 -18.41 -50.70
C SER A 7 13.00 -17.69 -49.35
N ALA A 8 13.46 -16.45 -49.37
CA ALA A 8 12.65 -15.22 -49.39
C ALA A 8 12.16 -14.82 -47.98
N GLY A 9 12.68 -13.66 -47.53
CA GLY A 9 12.62 -13.20 -46.15
C GLY A 9 11.25 -12.71 -45.69
N SER A 10 11.00 -12.94 -44.40
CA SER A 10 9.92 -12.29 -43.65
C SER A 10 10.54 -11.43 -42.53
N ARG A 11 10.96 -10.21 -42.87
CA ARG A 11 11.20 -9.17 -41.87
C ARG A 11 9.83 -8.65 -41.40
N ARG A 12 9.31 -9.18 -40.30
CA ARG A 12 8.17 -8.56 -39.61
C ARG A 12 8.65 -7.29 -38.91
N ARG A 13 8.53 -6.14 -39.58
CA ARG A 13 8.59 -4.83 -38.92
C ARG A 13 7.40 -4.76 -37.96
N ARG A 14 7.65 -4.77 -36.65
CA ARG A 14 6.65 -4.39 -35.65
C ARG A 14 6.38 -2.90 -35.82
N GLY A 15 5.20 -2.56 -36.34
CA GLY A 15 4.70 -1.19 -36.38
C GLY A 15 4.53 -0.67 -34.95
N ARG A 16 5.23 0.41 -34.65
CA ARG A 16 4.99 1.27 -33.50
C ARG A 16 3.66 1.98 -33.79
N THR A 17 2.57 1.56 -33.14
CA THR A 17 1.28 2.25 -33.26
C THR A 17 1.44 3.65 -32.69
N GLN A 18 1.26 4.65 -33.56
CA GLN A 18 1.20 6.06 -33.22
C GLN A 18 -0.08 6.29 -32.41
N PHE A 19 0.08 6.84 -31.21
CA PHE A 19 -1.03 7.42 -30.44
C PHE A 19 -1.34 8.80 -31.05
N ASP A 20 -2.17 8.82 -32.09
CA ASP A 20 -2.79 10.05 -32.58
C ASP A 20 -4.13 10.21 -31.86
N GLY A 21 -4.07 10.79 -30.65
CA GLY A 21 -5.22 11.08 -29.81
C GLY A 21 -5.14 12.49 -29.29
N ASP A 22 -5.71 13.43 -30.06
CA ASP A 22 -5.89 14.83 -29.73
C ASP A 22 -6.87 15.03 -28.54
N LEU A 23 -6.45 14.65 -27.33
CA LEU A 23 -7.08 15.07 -26.07
C LEU A 23 -6.14 16.04 -25.37
N LYS A 24 -5.97 17.21 -26.00
CA LYS A 24 -5.38 18.39 -25.39
C LYS A 24 -6.42 19.07 -24.49
N THR A 25 -6.83 18.40 -23.42
CA THR A 25 -7.39 19.13 -22.27
C THR A 25 -6.21 19.81 -21.57
N PRO A 26 -6.24 21.14 -21.36
CA PRO A 26 -5.16 21.81 -20.67
C PRO A 26 -5.12 21.28 -19.24
N VAL A 27 -4.07 20.52 -18.92
CA VAL A 27 -3.69 20.23 -17.54
C VAL A 27 -3.60 21.59 -16.85
N PRO A 28 -4.42 21.88 -15.81
CA PRO A 28 -4.30 23.15 -15.10
C PRO A 28 -2.87 23.25 -14.55
N PRO A 29 -2.22 24.42 -14.63
CA PRO A 29 -0.85 24.58 -14.16
C PRO A 29 -0.79 24.21 -12.69
N VAL A 30 -0.01 23.17 -12.38
CA VAL A 30 0.32 22.80 -11.01
C VAL A 30 0.94 24.04 -10.34
N PRO A 31 0.47 24.50 -9.17
CA PRO A 31 1.11 25.60 -8.48
C PRO A 31 2.53 25.18 -8.14
N ALA A 32 3.52 25.95 -8.64
CA ALA A 32 4.93 25.71 -8.37
C ALA A 32 5.19 25.89 -6.86
N VAL A 33 5.19 24.79 -6.11
CA VAL A 33 5.67 24.79 -4.73
C VAL A 33 7.19 24.91 -4.80
N THR A 34 7.71 26.13 -4.68
CA THR A 34 9.14 26.39 -4.52
C THR A 34 9.57 25.89 -3.14
N LEU A 35 9.96 24.61 -3.06
CA LEU A 35 10.62 24.10 -1.86
C LEU A 35 12.04 24.69 -1.80
N PRO A 36 12.45 25.30 -0.68
CA PRO A 36 13.81 25.81 -0.54
C PRO A 36 14.78 24.62 -0.57
N SER A 37 15.55 24.52 -1.65
CA SER A 37 16.72 23.62 -1.72
C SER A 37 17.85 24.20 -0.88
N ALA A 38 17.81 23.93 0.43
CA ALA A 38 18.96 24.15 1.29
C ALA A 38 20.05 23.13 0.93
N ARG A 39 21.08 23.57 0.21
CA ARG A 39 22.33 22.79 0.07
C ARG A 39 23.03 22.76 1.43
N LEU A 40 22.94 21.64 2.12
CA LEU A 40 23.78 21.39 3.29
C LEU A 40 25.24 21.37 2.82
N THR A 41 26.05 22.32 3.28
CA THR A 41 27.49 22.33 2.99
C THR A 41 28.22 21.47 4.01
N THR A 42 29.29 20.81 3.57
CA THR A 42 30.11 19.88 4.38
C THR A 42 30.71 20.53 5.64
N GLY A 43 30.69 21.86 5.77
CA GLY A 43 31.16 22.57 6.96
C GLY A 43 30.15 22.64 8.12
N ASP A 44 28.85 22.57 7.85
CA ASP A 44 27.81 22.77 8.87
C ASP A 44 27.59 21.55 9.77
N ILE A 45 28.01 20.37 9.29
CA ILE A 45 27.91 19.11 10.03
C ILE A 45 28.92 19.02 11.18
N THR A 46 30.12 19.61 11.07
CA THR A 46 31.18 19.42 12.08
C THR A 46 30.98 20.27 13.34
N ALA A 47 30.23 21.37 13.25
CA ALA A 47 29.93 22.23 14.40
C ALA A 47 28.81 21.69 15.30
N LYS A 48 27.89 20.86 14.79
CA LYS A 48 26.79 20.27 15.58
C LYS A 48 27.12 18.92 16.25
N LEU A 49 28.32 18.39 16.02
CA LEU A 49 28.74 17.06 16.48
C LEU A 49 29.54 17.08 17.80
N ARG A 50 29.80 18.25 18.40
CA ARG A 50 30.58 18.37 19.64
C ARG A 50 29.74 18.42 20.92
N ASP A 51 28.46 18.76 20.82
CA ASP A 51 27.57 18.91 22.00
C ASP A 51 26.53 17.79 22.12
N ALA A 52 26.68 16.69 21.36
CA ALA A 52 25.75 15.56 21.37
C ALA A 52 26.43 14.30 21.94
N GLU A 53 26.89 14.37 23.19
CA GLU A 53 27.03 13.16 24.02
C GLU A 53 25.64 12.71 24.51
N ALA A 54 24.73 12.51 23.56
CA ALA A 54 23.51 11.76 23.79
C ALA A 54 23.85 10.29 23.59
N PRO A 55 23.54 9.39 24.54
CA PRO A 55 23.80 7.97 24.35
C PRO A 55 23.11 7.50 23.07
N LEU A 56 23.87 6.78 22.23
CA LEU A 56 23.41 6.19 20.97
C LEU A 56 22.00 5.58 21.17
N PRO A 57 21.05 5.84 20.26
CA PRO A 57 19.66 5.40 20.45
C PRO A 57 19.63 3.90 20.70
N ALA A 58 19.08 3.52 21.85
CA ALA A 58 19.01 2.15 22.33
C ALA A 58 18.51 1.23 21.20
N LEU A 59 19.29 0.19 20.90
CA LEU A 59 18.96 -0.82 19.90
C LEU A 59 17.54 -1.36 20.17
N THR A 60 16.53 -0.79 19.50
CA THR A 60 15.12 -1.19 19.62
C THR A 60 14.90 -2.57 19.00
N ARG A 61 15.95 -3.09 18.32
CA ARG A 61 15.98 -4.37 17.64
C ARG A 61 17.00 -5.31 18.30
N GLU A 62 16.69 -6.58 18.23
CA GLU A 62 17.58 -7.69 18.50
C GLU A 62 18.59 -7.85 17.34
N ASN A 63 19.67 -8.58 17.57
CA ASN A 63 20.68 -8.90 16.55
C ASN A 63 20.11 -9.67 15.33
N ASN A 64 18.97 -10.33 15.50
CA ASN A 64 18.22 -11.04 14.46
C ASN A 64 17.23 -10.11 13.69
N GLY A 65 17.26 -8.80 13.94
CA GLY A 65 16.39 -7.80 13.29
C GLY A 65 14.98 -7.69 13.86
N ARG A 66 14.57 -8.58 14.79
CA ARG A 66 13.28 -8.52 15.48
C ARG A 66 13.23 -7.34 16.43
N PHE A 67 12.04 -6.79 16.67
CA PHE A 67 11.88 -5.79 17.73
C PHE A 67 12.02 -6.46 19.09
N ARG A 68 12.75 -5.80 20.00
CA ARG A 68 12.84 -6.28 21.39
C ARG A 68 11.43 -6.30 22.00
N ARG A 69 11.10 -7.38 22.69
CA ARG A 69 9.83 -7.48 23.42
C ARG A 69 9.72 -6.34 24.43
N GLY A 70 8.61 -5.61 24.41
CA GLY A 70 8.38 -4.44 25.28
C GLY A 70 9.05 -3.15 24.80
N ALA A 71 9.74 -3.17 23.64
CA ALA A 71 10.25 -1.94 23.07
C ALA A 71 9.13 -1.08 22.48
N PRO A 72 9.25 0.26 22.53
CA PRO A 72 8.28 1.17 21.92
C PRO A 72 8.20 0.91 20.41
N SER A 73 6.97 0.96 19.87
CA SER A 73 6.74 0.89 18.43
C SER A 73 7.59 1.96 17.72
N PRO A 74 8.28 1.65 16.60
CA PRO A 74 8.99 2.65 15.81
C PRO A 74 8.08 3.73 15.23
N ASN A 75 6.76 3.47 15.20
CA ASN A 75 5.76 4.45 14.87
C ASN A 75 4.69 4.50 15.98
N PRO A 76 4.96 5.21 17.09
CA PRO A 76 4.02 5.34 18.20
C PRO A 76 2.71 6.01 17.77
N GLY A 77 2.77 6.91 16.78
CA GLY A 77 1.62 7.63 16.24
C GLY A 77 0.81 6.85 15.19
N GLY A 78 1.24 5.63 14.84
CA GLY A 78 0.58 4.82 13.81
C GLY A 78 0.64 5.47 12.43
N ARG A 79 -0.07 4.87 11.46
CA ARG A 79 -0.15 5.44 10.10
C ARG A 79 -0.82 6.83 10.20
N PRO A 80 -0.16 7.92 9.76
CA PRO A 80 -0.78 9.23 9.82
C PRO A 80 -2.10 9.22 9.04
N ALA A 81 -3.14 9.80 9.63
CA ALA A 81 -4.44 9.91 8.99
C ALA A 81 -4.31 10.75 7.72
N ILE A 82 -4.98 10.33 6.64
CA ILE A 82 -5.07 11.13 5.42
C ILE A 82 -5.81 12.42 5.77
N ALA A 83 -5.19 13.57 5.47
CA ALA A 83 -5.80 14.87 5.68
C ALA A 83 -7.18 14.94 4.99
N PRO A 84 -8.21 15.49 5.65
CA PRO A 84 -9.58 15.50 5.13
C PRO A 84 -9.65 16.21 3.76
N GLU A 85 -8.91 17.30 3.59
CA GLU A 85 -8.83 18.05 2.33
C GLU A 85 -8.37 17.18 1.15
N VAL A 86 -7.36 16.33 1.37
CA VAL A 86 -6.83 15.42 0.34
C VAL A 86 -7.86 14.34 -0.01
N ARG A 87 -8.61 13.87 0.99
CA ARG A 87 -9.67 12.89 0.77
C ARG A 87 -10.80 13.47 -0.06
N ASP A 88 -11.23 14.68 0.24
CA ASP A 88 -12.35 15.32 -0.44
C ASP A 88 -11.97 15.74 -1.86
N ALA A 89 -10.75 16.26 -2.06
CA ALA A 89 -10.20 16.50 -3.39
C ALA A 89 -10.15 15.21 -4.23
N ALA A 90 -9.68 14.09 -3.66
CA ALA A 90 -9.65 12.81 -4.37
C ALA A 90 -11.05 12.29 -4.74
N ARG A 91 -12.05 12.53 -3.88
CA ARG A 91 -13.45 12.17 -4.15
C ARG A 91 -14.05 12.97 -5.29
N ALA A 92 -13.68 14.25 -5.44
CA ALA A 92 -14.15 15.10 -6.53
C ALA A 92 -13.77 14.54 -7.91
N TYR A 93 -12.60 13.90 -8.04
CA TYR A 93 -12.14 13.29 -9.29
C TYR A 93 -12.81 11.96 -9.67
N THR A 94 -13.72 11.44 -8.85
CA THR A 94 -14.29 10.09 -9.05
C THR A 94 -14.93 9.92 -10.42
N ALA A 95 -15.64 10.93 -10.93
CA ALA A 95 -16.32 10.87 -12.22
C ALA A 95 -15.32 10.82 -13.40
N GLU A 96 -14.26 11.63 -13.35
CA GLU A 96 -13.22 11.64 -14.39
C GLU A 96 -12.43 10.33 -14.38
N MET A 97 -12.08 9.82 -13.20
CA MET A 97 -11.36 8.55 -13.04
C MET A 97 -12.19 7.35 -13.51
N LEU A 98 -13.52 7.39 -13.38
CA LEU A 98 -14.41 6.38 -13.97
C LEU A 98 -14.27 6.33 -15.49
N GLY A 99 -14.22 7.50 -16.15
CA GLY A 99 -13.98 7.57 -17.60
C GLY A 99 -12.64 6.94 -18.00
N VAL A 100 -11.58 7.21 -17.25
CA VAL A 100 -10.25 6.60 -17.47
C VAL A 100 -10.31 5.08 -17.33
N LEU A 101 -10.99 4.55 -16.30
CA LEU A 101 -11.13 3.11 -16.12
C LEU A 101 -11.89 2.44 -17.27
N VAL A 102 -12.97 3.06 -17.75
CA VAL A 102 -13.73 2.56 -18.90
C VAL A 102 -12.85 2.53 -20.15
N ASN A 103 -12.09 3.60 -20.41
CA ASN A 103 -11.18 3.65 -21.54
C ASN A 103 -10.11 2.55 -21.48
N VAL A 104 -9.49 2.33 -20.32
CA VAL A 104 -8.51 1.26 -20.13
C VAL A 104 -9.13 -0.13 -20.29
N ALA A 105 -10.37 -0.34 -19.85
CA ALA A 105 -11.06 -1.62 -20.02
C ALA A 105 -11.36 -1.95 -21.49
N MET A 106 -11.70 -0.91 -22.28
CA MET A 106 -12.05 -1.03 -23.70
C MET A 106 -10.85 -1.00 -24.65
N ASP A 107 -9.69 -0.54 -24.19
CA ASP A 107 -8.46 -0.52 -25.00
C ASP A 107 -7.94 -1.94 -25.26
N GLU A 108 -7.97 -2.36 -26.53
CA GLU A 108 -7.45 -3.66 -26.97
C GLU A 108 -5.91 -3.76 -26.91
N GLY A 109 -5.22 -2.62 -26.93
CA GLY A 109 -3.76 -2.55 -26.83
C GLY A 109 -3.24 -2.61 -25.39
N ALA A 110 -4.10 -2.40 -24.39
CA ALA A 110 -3.73 -2.46 -22.99
C ALA A 110 -3.45 -3.91 -22.52
N PRO A 111 -2.55 -4.11 -21.54
CA PRO A 111 -2.32 -5.42 -20.96
C PRO A 111 -3.62 -6.05 -20.45
N ALA A 112 -3.87 -7.33 -20.75
CA ALA A 112 -5.09 -8.02 -20.35
C ALA A 112 -5.39 -7.90 -18.85
N ALA A 113 -4.35 -7.95 -18.00
CA ALA A 113 -4.48 -7.75 -16.56
C ALA A 113 -5.02 -6.35 -16.20
N ALA A 114 -4.54 -5.29 -16.86
CA ALA A 114 -4.99 -3.91 -16.63
C ALA A 114 -6.46 -3.71 -17.06
N ARG A 115 -6.88 -4.38 -18.15
CA ARG A 115 -8.27 -4.35 -18.61
C ARG A 115 -9.21 -5.02 -17.62
N VAL A 116 -8.83 -6.20 -17.12
CA VAL A 116 -9.62 -6.94 -16.13
C VAL A 116 -9.71 -6.17 -14.82
N THR A 117 -8.61 -5.61 -14.32
CA THR A 117 -8.63 -4.82 -13.08
C THR A 117 -9.48 -3.56 -13.22
N ALA A 118 -9.39 -2.86 -14.36
CA ALA A 118 -10.23 -1.70 -14.63
C ALA A 118 -11.72 -2.07 -14.71
N ALA A 119 -12.07 -3.13 -15.44
CA ALA A 119 -13.45 -3.61 -15.56
C ALA A 119 -14.03 -4.02 -14.19
N THR A 120 -13.31 -4.83 -13.41
CA THR A 120 -13.74 -5.21 -12.06
C THR A 120 -13.90 -4.00 -11.16
N ALA A 121 -12.99 -3.03 -11.23
CA ALA A 121 -13.08 -1.81 -10.43
C ALA A 121 -14.34 -0.98 -10.76
N VAL A 122 -14.78 -0.93 -12.02
CA VAL A 122 -16.03 -0.27 -12.41
C VAL A 122 -17.25 -1.05 -11.90
N LEU A 123 -17.26 -2.37 -12.13
CA LEU A 123 -18.38 -3.23 -11.73
C LEU A 123 -18.58 -3.28 -10.20
N ASP A 124 -17.50 -3.38 -9.44
CA ASP A 124 -17.53 -3.37 -7.97
C ASP A 124 -18.18 -2.10 -7.40
N ARG A 125 -18.13 -0.97 -8.13
CA ARG A 125 -18.74 0.30 -7.72
C ARG A 125 -20.23 0.37 -8.06
N GLY A 126 -20.65 -0.24 -9.17
CA GLY A 126 -22.05 -0.26 -9.61
C GLY A 126 -22.88 -1.34 -8.91
N HIS A 127 -22.30 -2.53 -8.73
CA HIS A 127 -22.99 -3.69 -8.16
C HIS A 127 -22.59 -3.99 -6.71
N GLY A 128 -21.57 -3.31 -6.19
CA GLY A 128 -20.97 -3.64 -4.90
C GLY A 128 -20.05 -4.86 -4.99
N LYS A 129 -19.29 -5.09 -3.91
CA LYS A 129 -18.53 -6.34 -3.77
C LYS A 129 -19.47 -7.47 -3.33
N PRO A 130 -19.24 -8.71 -3.80
CA PRO A 130 -20.01 -9.85 -3.34
C PRO A 130 -19.95 -9.94 -1.81
N VAL A 131 -21.10 -10.22 -1.18
CA VAL A 131 -21.21 -10.32 0.28
C VAL A 131 -20.35 -11.48 0.74
N THR A 132 -19.25 -11.17 1.43
CA THR A 132 -18.41 -12.18 2.08
C THR A 132 -19.04 -12.50 3.43
N ASN A 133 -19.72 -13.64 3.54
CA ASN A 133 -20.12 -14.17 4.84
C ASN A 133 -18.87 -14.58 5.62
N VAL A 134 -18.63 -13.91 6.74
CA VAL A 134 -17.55 -14.28 7.67
C VAL A 134 -18.16 -15.13 8.76
N ASP A 135 -17.86 -16.43 8.74
CA ASP A 135 -18.23 -17.36 9.81
C ASP A 135 -17.29 -17.14 11.01
N ALA A 136 -17.61 -16.15 11.84
CA ALA A 136 -16.86 -15.88 13.07
C ALA A 136 -17.36 -16.80 14.18
N ARG A 137 -16.62 -17.87 14.48
CA ARG A 137 -16.82 -18.66 15.70
C ARG A 137 -16.37 -17.82 16.90
N VAL A 138 -17.29 -17.10 17.51
CA VAL A 138 -17.05 -16.39 18.77
C VAL A 138 -17.23 -17.39 19.91
N ALA A 139 -16.12 -17.94 20.40
CA ALA A 139 -16.12 -18.65 21.67
C ALA A 139 -16.18 -17.59 22.78
N THR A 140 -17.36 -17.37 23.35
CA THR A 140 -17.50 -16.53 24.55
C THR A 140 -16.94 -17.32 25.73
N VAL A 141 -15.69 -17.03 26.09
CA VAL A 141 -15.10 -17.53 27.32
C VAL A 141 -15.63 -16.67 28.46
N ASP A 142 -16.41 -17.25 29.37
CA ASP A 142 -16.86 -16.57 30.58
C ASP A 142 -15.68 -16.44 31.56
N ILE A 143 -15.04 -15.27 31.50
CA ILE A 143 -13.89 -14.92 32.34
C ILE A 143 -14.27 -14.95 33.83
N GLY A 144 -15.53 -14.69 34.18
CA GLY A 144 -16.02 -14.72 35.56
C GLY A 144 -16.05 -16.14 36.13
N ALA A 145 -16.50 -17.11 35.35
CA ALA A 145 -16.48 -18.52 35.73
C ALA A 145 -15.05 -19.03 35.94
N MET A 146 -14.14 -18.73 35.02
CA MET A 146 -12.72 -19.13 35.15
C MET A 146 -12.04 -18.48 36.37
N HIS A 147 -12.34 -17.21 36.64
CA HIS A 147 -11.76 -16.52 37.79
C HIS A 147 -12.25 -17.11 39.11
N LEU A 148 -13.54 -17.45 39.19
CA LEU A 148 -14.13 -18.06 40.37
C LEU A 148 -13.56 -19.47 40.60
N GLU A 149 -13.36 -20.26 39.53
CA GLU A 149 -12.66 -21.53 39.59
C GLU A 149 -11.21 -21.39 40.07
N ALA A 150 -10.46 -20.42 39.53
CA ALA A 150 -9.09 -20.16 39.96
C ALA A 150 -9.01 -19.75 41.44
N LEU A 151 -9.94 -18.93 41.93
CA LEU A 151 -10.01 -18.58 43.35
C LEU A 151 -10.35 -19.80 44.21
N ARG A 152 -11.28 -20.66 43.77
CA ARG A 152 -11.60 -21.92 44.45
C ARG A 152 -10.40 -22.85 44.55
N GLU A 153 -9.65 -23.00 43.47
CA GLU A 153 -8.43 -23.83 43.42
C GLU A 153 -7.34 -23.28 44.35
N MET A 154 -7.13 -21.96 44.37
CA MET A 154 -6.19 -21.31 45.29
C MET A 154 -6.62 -21.46 46.76
N THR A 155 -7.92 -21.45 47.04
CA THR A 155 -8.45 -21.68 48.39
C THR A 155 -8.55 -23.17 48.77
N GLY A 156 -8.47 -24.07 47.79
CA GLY A 156 -8.68 -25.53 47.91
C GLY A 156 -7.42 -26.33 48.25
N LEU A 157 -6.26 -25.69 48.41
CA LEU A 157 -5.02 -26.28 48.96
C LEU A 157 -5.13 -26.54 50.49
N GLY A 158 -6.25 -27.11 50.92
CA GLY A 158 -6.55 -27.46 52.31
C GLY A 158 -7.29 -28.78 52.50
N THR A 159 -7.91 -29.37 51.48
CA THR A 159 -8.66 -30.63 51.66
C THR A 159 -8.68 -31.52 50.42
N THR A 160 -7.67 -32.36 50.26
CA THR A 160 -7.86 -33.73 49.72
C THR A 160 -6.73 -34.61 50.25
N THR A 161 -7.09 -35.40 51.27
CA THR A 161 -6.56 -36.74 51.56
C THR A 161 -7.30 -37.73 50.66
#